data_AF-A0A328TJC9-F1
#
_entry.id   AF-A0A328TJC9-F1
#
_cell.length_a   1.000
_cell.length_b   1.000
_cell.length_c   1.000
_cell.angle_alpha   90.00
_cell.angle_beta   90.00
_cell.angle_gamma   90.00
#
_symmetry.space_group_name_H-M   'P 1'
#
loop_
_entity.id
_entity.type
_entity.pdbx_description
1 polymer ?
#
loop_
_entity_poly.entity_id
_entity_poly.type
_entity_poly.pdbx_seq_one_letter_code
_entity_poly.pdbx_strand_id
1 'polypeptide(L)' 'MARTIADLAGEQKIRREHLTEAVSYRGIDRLIIHLQNSLE' A
#
# COMPACT_ATOMS: atom_id res chain seq x y z
N MET A 1 -4.96 4.49 -3.41
CA MET A 1 -3.93 4.07 -2.43
C MET A 1 -2.85 5.13 -2.27
N ALA A 2 -1.91 5.35 -3.20
CA ALA A 2 -0.90 6.41 -3.00
C ALA A 2 -1.49 7.81 -2.81
N ARG A 3 -2.52 8.17 -3.61
CA ARG A 3 -3.29 9.41 -3.42
C ARG A 3 -4.01 9.41 -2.06
N THR A 4 -4.70 8.33 -1.71
CA THR A 4 -5.37 8.15 -0.41
C THR A 4 -4.44 8.31 0.79
N ILE A 5 -3.22 7.78 0.71
CA ILE A 5 -2.20 7.90 1.76
C ILE A 5 -1.69 9.33 1.85
N ALA A 6 -1.44 9.98 0.70
CA ALA A 6 -1.08 11.40 0.67
C ALA A 6 -2.20 12.28 1.26
N ASP A 7 -3.46 11.98 0.93
CA ASP A 7 -4.62 12.72 1.43
C ASP A 7 -4.77 12.53 2.96
N LEU A 8 -4.54 11.32 3.47
CA LEU A 8 -4.52 11.02 4.91
C LEU A 8 -3.35 11.70 5.64
N ALA A 9 -2.21 11.88 4.96
CA ALA A 9 -1.06 12.61 5.48
C ALA A 9 -1.24 14.14 5.42
N GLY A 10 -2.37 14.65 4.88
CA GLY A 10 -2.60 16.09 4.71
C GLY A 10 -1.76 16.71 3.59
N GLU A 11 -1.24 15.87 2.69
CA GLU A 11 -0.26 16.24 1.67
C GLU A 11 -0.91 16.43 0.30
N GLN A 12 -0.98 17.68 -0.16
CA GLN A 12 -1.56 18.01 -1.48
C GLN A 12 -0.79 17.40 -2.66
N LYS A 13 0.49 17.08 -2.47
CA LYS A 13 1.35 16.50 -3.50
C LYS A 13 1.76 15.07 -3.12
N ILE A 14 1.68 14.18 -4.10
CA ILE A 14 2.19 12.82 -3.96
C ILE A 14 3.71 12.91 -3.91
N ARG A 15 4.29 12.55 -2.77
CA ARG A 15 5.72 12.41 -2.57
C ARG A 15 6.15 10.95 -2.71
N ARG A 16 7.46 10.76 -2.84
CA ARG A 16 8.08 9.44 -2.97
C ARG A 16 7.71 8.51 -1.82
N GLU A 17 7.59 9.03 -0.61
CA GLU A 17 7.13 8.29 0.58
C GLU A 17 5.74 7.67 0.41
N HIS A 18 4.74 8.42 -0.08
CA HIS A 18 3.38 7.90 -0.29
C HIS A 18 3.34 6.81 -1.38
N LEU A 19 4.23 6.91 -2.38
CA LEU A 19 4.38 5.89 -3.41
C LEU A 19 5.03 4.63 -2.84
N THR A 20 6.10 4.77 -2.06
CA THR A 20 6.78 3.65 -1.41
C THR A 20 5.84 2.94 -0.44
N GLU A 21 5.09 3.69 0.36
CA GLU A 21 4.12 3.14 1.32
C GLU A 21 2.98 2.39 0.59
N ALA A 22 2.41 2.98 -0.45
CA ALA A 22 1.38 2.32 -1.26
C ALA A 22 1.87 1.03 -1.93
N VAL A 23 3.12 1.00 -2.38
CA VAL A 23 3.72 -0.20 -2.99
C VAL A 23 3.97 -1.26 -1.94
N SER A 24 4.51 -0.90 -0.77
CA SER A 24 4.72 -1.82 0.35
C SER A 24 3.41 -2.46 0.80
N TYR A 25 2.34 -1.67 0.99
CA TYR A 25 1.02 -2.20 1.33
C TYR A 25 0.50 -3.19 0.28
N ARG A 26 0.64 -2.88 -1.01
CA ARG A 26 0.24 -3.81 -2.08
C ARG A 26 1.07 -5.09 -2.14
N GLY A 27 2.35 -5.03 -1.78
CA GLY A 27 3.21 -6.21 -1.68
C GLY A 27 2.78 -7.13 -0.53
N ILE A 28 2.51 -6.55 0.65
CA ILE A 28 2.02 -7.27 1.83
C ILE A 28 0.65 -7.88 1.57
N ASP A 29 -0.27 -7.14 0.97
CA ASP A 29 -1.62 -7.61 0.65
C ASP A 29 -1.58 -8.85 -0.26
N ARG A 30 -0.75 -8.83 -1.30
CA ARG A 30 -0.52 -10.00 -2.17
C ARG A 30 0.10 -11.18 -1.43
N LEU A 31 1.04 -10.93 -0.52
CA LEU A 31 1.65 -11.97 0.31
C LEU A 31 0.61 -12.63 1.22
N ILE A 32 -0.26 -11.85 1.85
CA ILE A 32 -1.33 -12.36 2.72
C ILE A 32 -2.31 -13.22 1.91
N ILE A 33 -2.76 -12.73 0.76
CA ILE A 33 -3.64 -13.50 -0.14
C ILE A 33 -2.98 -14.82 -0.54
N HIS A 34 -1.69 -14.78 -0.90
CA HIS A 34 -0.94 -15.98 -1.27
C HIS A 34 -0.82 -16.99 -0.12
N LEU A 35 -0.56 -16.51 1.10
CA LEU A 35 -0.49 -17.35 2.30
C LEU A 35 -1.85 -17.95 2.66
N GLN A 36 -2.93 -17.18 2.58
CA GLN A 36 -4.29 -17.67 2.83
C GLN A 36 -4.67 -18.77 1.83
N ASN A 37 -4.41 -18.55 0.54
CA ASN A 37 -4.68 -19.55 -0.49
C ASN A 37 -3.79 -20.81 -0.38
N SER A 38 -2.65 -20.72 0.31
CA SER A 38 -1.77 -21.88 0.54
C SER A 38 -2.19 -22.72 1.75
N LEU A 39 -3.13 -22.21 2.56
CA LEU A 39 -3.65 -22.87 3.76
C LEU A 39 -5.00 -23.58 3.51
N GLU A 40 -5.60 -23.39 2.33
CA GLU A 40 -6.77 -24.14 1.80
C GLU A 40 -6.33 -25.37 1.01
#